data_AF-A0A934K793-F1
#
_entry.id   AF-A0A934K793-F1
#
_cell.length_a   1.000
_cell.length_b   1.000
_cell.length_c   1.000
_cell.angle_alpha   90.00
_cell.angle_beta   90.00
_cell.angle_gamma   90.00
#
_symmetry.space_group_name_H-M   'P 1'
#
loop_
_entity.id
_entity.type
_entity.pdbx_description
1 polymer ?
#
loop_
_entity_poly.entity_id
_entity_poly.type
_entity_poly.pdbx_seq_one_letter_code
_entity_poly.pdbx_strand_id
1 'polypeptide(L)'
;MPEAGLESASAVATQPAIDRLDFTLHDFTRVAWVSDPARVIWAPRLARISTAWAEIEWRSVLAGVRSCAVTMASPEEFLTQGARWAEAGLGALPVEMVGVSGQPYSATSTPLEAGRPFQFRFVLGKPETLASFKTAWDDGDQATIGALLGYPTCCSEFFRRVWVDEAMVDTTWPMAAANGRTTEEGTVEVDGPAQANILWRWMGLRAVPHLPCRFDCPATVEFADRLLVVGREAGFDEEMDWLLEVLSWPAQWSALHGIGEVKTPVLKLVTRTDATSRPYVVRRRGNAYPAEGAQGLAFPLRPPRKRRLTESRGFRRGLQHAVRTPQPSWYATDNGFSSVVAMDEAHRPIVKLAASALAGHAGRVVDFGCGNGALLEKLRAATPDVIPFGIDTDPVRVEHARLLQPDFRSHFLVGDLLDADWALGAPWRDRFALGILMPGRLLEAGPERAQAIRERLRSSCDRVLVYAYKEWSATRSLSELTSQAGLMLVGEAHGDRVALATVPTNPTEEIRNPSGEIRNPTEEARDGA
;
A
#
# COMPACT_ATOMS: atom_id res chain seq x y z
N MET A 1 1.62 55.02 37.01
CA MET A 1 1.66 54.83 35.54
C MET A 1 3.01 54.21 35.22
N PRO A 2 3.09 52.96 34.75
CA PRO A 2 4.36 52.36 34.39
C PRO A 2 4.71 52.72 32.95
N GLU A 3 5.94 53.17 32.75
CA GLU A 3 6.54 53.50 31.46
C GLU A 3 6.60 52.26 30.59
N ALA A 4 5.92 52.33 29.44
CA ALA A 4 6.01 51.32 28.39
C ALA A 4 7.41 51.39 27.78
N GLY A 5 8.22 50.36 28.05
CA GLY A 5 9.51 50.17 27.42
C GLY A 5 9.33 49.99 25.91
N LEU A 6 9.93 50.90 25.14
CA LEU A 6 10.10 50.73 23.71
C LEU A 6 10.95 49.47 23.48
N GLU A 7 10.29 48.44 22.95
CA GLU A 7 10.98 47.26 22.43
C GLU A 7 11.94 47.68 21.31
N SER A 8 13.20 47.32 21.53
CA SER A 8 14.31 47.40 20.60
C SER A 8 13.89 46.82 19.23
N ALA A 9 13.84 47.69 18.21
CA ALA A 9 13.76 47.28 16.82
C ALA A 9 14.98 46.42 16.50
N SER A 10 14.79 45.10 16.50
CA SER A 10 15.78 44.12 16.07
C SER A 10 16.23 44.49 14.66
N ALA A 11 17.52 44.81 14.50
CA ALA A 11 18.13 45.05 13.20
C ALA A 11 17.97 43.78 12.37
N VAL A 12 17.02 43.80 11.43
CA VAL A 12 16.81 42.73 10.46
C VAL A 12 18.09 42.62 9.66
N ALA A 13 18.89 41.59 9.93
CA ALA A 13 20.08 41.29 9.14
C ALA A 13 19.62 41.13 7.68
N THR A 14 20.02 42.08 6.83
CA THR A 14 19.78 42.02 5.38
C THR A 14 20.37 40.73 4.86
N GLN A 15 19.51 39.81 4.44
CA GLN A 15 19.95 38.53 3.90
C GLN A 15 20.76 38.76 2.62
N PRO A 16 21.81 37.96 2.39
CA PRO A 16 22.68 38.14 1.23
C PRO A 16 21.89 37.96 -0.07
N ALA A 17 22.11 38.87 -1.01
CA ALA A 17 21.61 38.77 -2.37
C ALA A 17 22.08 37.46 -3.02
N ILE A 18 21.27 36.93 -3.94
CA ILE A 18 21.61 35.73 -4.70
C ILE A 18 22.78 36.04 -5.66
N ASP A 19 23.84 35.25 -5.58
CA ASP A 19 25.00 35.32 -6.47
C ASP A 19 24.65 34.68 -7.83
N ARG A 20 24.43 35.54 -8.85
CA ARG A 20 23.97 35.13 -10.19
C ARG A 20 25.13 35.04 -11.19
N LEU A 21 25.08 34.02 -12.03
CA LEU A 21 25.92 33.85 -13.20
C LEU A 21 25.27 34.53 -14.42
N ASP A 22 26.10 35.02 -15.34
CA ASP A 22 25.67 35.73 -16.55
C ASP A 22 25.25 34.77 -17.68
N PHE A 23 24.30 33.87 -17.39
CA PHE A 23 23.62 33.08 -18.41
C PHE A 23 22.22 32.65 -17.95
N THR A 24 21.35 32.32 -18.91
CA THR A 24 20.01 31.78 -18.65
C THR A 24 19.79 30.55 -19.51
N LEU A 25 19.23 29.49 -18.93
CA LEU A 25 18.83 28.29 -19.68
C LEU A 25 17.51 28.54 -20.42
N HIS A 26 17.27 27.80 -21.51
CA HIS A 26 15.98 27.77 -22.19
C HIS A 26 14.86 27.31 -21.25
N ASP A 27 13.62 27.67 -21.55
CA ASP A 27 12.45 27.22 -20.77
C ASP A 27 12.28 25.71 -20.91
N PHE A 28 12.23 25.02 -19.78
CA PHE A 28 11.85 23.62 -19.71
C PHE A 28 11.12 23.36 -18.39
N THR A 29 10.29 22.32 -18.38
CA THR A 29 9.74 21.76 -17.14
C THR A 29 9.65 20.24 -17.30
N ARG A 30 10.03 19.52 -16.24
CA ARG A 30 10.03 18.06 -16.16
C ARG A 30 9.44 17.63 -14.82
N VAL A 31 8.61 16.59 -14.84
CA VAL A 31 7.93 16.08 -13.66
C VAL A 31 8.27 14.60 -13.49
N ALA A 32 8.65 14.21 -12.28
CA ALA A 32 8.91 12.83 -11.89
C ALA A 32 8.11 12.48 -10.64
N TRP A 33 7.27 11.46 -10.71
CA TRP A 33 6.49 10.97 -9.57
C TRP A 33 7.36 10.13 -8.64
N VAL A 34 7.13 10.22 -7.33
CA VAL A 34 7.89 9.43 -6.35
C VAL A 34 7.52 7.96 -6.34
N SER A 35 6.31 7.63 -6.81
CA SER A 35 5.79 6.27 -6.92
C SER A 35 4.58 6.21 -7.85
N ASP A 36 4.26 5.01 -8.37
CA ASP A 36 3.04 4.80 -9.16
C ASP A 36 1.76 5.07 -8.36
N PRO A 37 1.62 4.65 -7.09
CA PRO A 37 0.45 5.01 -6.28
C PRO A 37 0.24 6.53 -6.17
N ALA A 38 1.31 7.29 -5.94
CA ALA A 38 1.24 8.75 -5.89
C ALA A 38 0.75 9.33 -7.23
N ARG A 39 1.27 8.83 -8.36
CA ARG A 39 0.83 9.23 -9.70
C ARG A 39 -0.64 8.93 -9.95
N VAL A 40 -1.08 7.71 -9.67
CA VAL A 40 -2.46 7.24 -9.92
C VAL A 40 -3.47 8.11 -9.18
N ILE A 41 -3.16 8.50 -7.94
CA ILE A 41 -4.08 9.28 -7.10
C ILE A 41 -4.00 10.77 -7.43
N TRP A 42 -2.80 11.33 -7.51
CA TRP A 42 -2.64 12.79 -7.55
C TRP A 42 -2.63 13.36 -8.96
N ALA A 43 -2.12 12.67 -9.99
CA ALA A 43 -2.12 13.21 -11.35
C ALA A 43 -3.50 13.69 -11.84
N PRO A 44 -4.59 12.90 -11.71
CA PRO A 44 -5.92 13.36 -12.14
C PRO A 44 -6.46 14.51 -11.27
N ARG A 45 -6.16 14.53 -9.96
CA ARG A 45 -6.56 15.63 -9.06
C ARG A 45 -5.87 16.93 -9.43
N LEU A 46 -4.56 16.89 -9.65
CA LEU A 46 -3.78 18.07 -10.04
C LEU A 46 -4.28 18.63 -11.38
N ALA A 47 -4.63 17.77 -12.34
CA ALA A 47 -5.22 18.21 -13.61
C ALA A 47 -6.57 18.91 -13.40
N ARG A 48 -7.47 18.34 -12.57
CA ARG A 48 -8.77 18.97 -12.23
C ARG A 48 -8.59 20.33 -11.56
N ILE A 49 -7.65 20.44 -10.62
CA ILE A 49 -7.33 21.71 -9.97
C ILE A 49 -6.91 22.75 -11.00
N SER A 50 -6.01 22.41 -11.93
CA SER A 50 -5.57 23.35 -12.97
C SER A 50 -6.71 23.80 -13.88
N THR A 51 -7.64 22.89 -14.25
CA THR A 51 -8.85 23.24 -15.01
C THR A 51 -9.79 24.15 -14.21
N ALA A 52 -10.05 23.83 -12.94
CA ALA A 52 -10.87 24.66 -12.06
C ALA A 52 -10.26 26.06 -11.87
N TRP A 53 -8.93 26.14 -11.72
CA TRP A 53 -8.23 27.41 -11.55
C TRP A 53 -8.39 28.32 -12.78
N ALA A 54 -8.30 27.77 -14.00
CA ALA A 54 -8.54 28.54 -15.23
C ALA A 54 -9.96 29.13 -15.29
N GLU A 55 -10.97 28.43 -14.75
CA GLU A 55 -12.34 28.95 -14.63
C GLU A 55 -12.47 30.03 -13.54
N ILE A 56 -11.84 29.82 -12.39
CA ILE A 56 -11.86 30.78 -11.26
C ILE A 56 -11.27 32.12 -11.69
N GLU A 57 -10.22 32.10 -12.52
CA GLU A 57 -9.54 33.31 -12.95
C GLU A 57 -10.52 34.32 -13.58
N TRP A 58 -11.34 33.93 -14.55
CA TRP A 58 -12.26 34.87 -15.19
C TRP A 58 -13.54 35.09 -14.36
N ARG A 59 -14.01 34.08 -13.62
CA ARG A 59 -15.17 34.20 -12.72
C ARG A 59 -14.94 35.18 -11.58
N SER A 60 -13.69 35.34 -11.13
CA SER A 60 -13.34 36.34 -10.12
C SER A 60 -13.59 37.79 -10.59
N VAL A 61 -13.64 38.04 -11.91
CA VAL A 61 -14.06 39.33 -12.47
C VAL A 61 -15.57 39.51 -12.32
N LEU A 62 -16.36 38.47 -12.62
CA LEU A 62 -17.81 38.50 -12.42
C LEU A 62 -18.20 38.70 -10.96
N ALA A 63 -17.49 38.04 -10.05
CA ALA A 63 -17.69 38.14 -8.61
C ALA A 63 -17.22 39.50 -8.04
N GLY A 64 -16.65 40.38 -8.87
CA GLY A 64 -16.14 41.69 -8.43
C GLY A 64 -14.92 41.61 -7.52
N VAL A 65 -14.22 40.46 -7.48
CA VAL A 65 -12.99 40.28 -6.70
C VAL A 65 -11.83 41.06 -7.34
N ARG A 66 -11.83 41.20 -8.68
CA ARG A 66 -10.89 42.00 -9.46
C ARG A 66 -11.54 42.61 -10.71
N SER A 67 -10.95 43.66 -11.26
CA SER A 67 -11.51 44.37 -12.43
C SER A 67 -11.23 43.68 -13.77
N CYS A 68 -10.08 43.01 -13.85
CA CYS A 68 -9.63 42.28 -15.03
C CYS A 68 -8.99 40.94 -14.65
N ALA A 69 -8.94 40.01 -15.60
CA ALA A 69 -8.17 38.78 -15.53
C ALA A 69 -7.37 38.58 -16.82
N VAL A 70 -6.19 37.95 -16.74
CA VAL A 70 -5.43 37.54 -17.92
C VAL A 70 -5.61 36.04 -18.13
N THR A 71 -5.87 35.63 -19.38
CA THR A 71 -5.95 34.23 -19.77
C THR A 71 -5.24 34.00 -21.11
N MET A 72 -5.05 32.74 -21.46
CA MET A 72 -4.51 32.34 -22.77
C MET A 72 -5.50 31.40 -23.45
N ALA A 73 -5.68 31.57 -24.75
CA ALA A 73 -6.49 30.67 -25.57
C ALA A 73 -5.94 30.60 -27.00
N SER A 74 -6.01 29.42 -27.61
CA SER A 74 -5.77 29.28 -29.05
C SER A 74 -6.88 30.00 -29.85
N PRO A 75 -6.66 30.29 -31.14
CA PRO A 75 -7.72 30.83 -32.00
C PRO A 75 -9.00 29.98 -31.98
N GLU A 76 -8.88 28.65 -31.97
CA GLU A 76 -10.00 27.71 -31.92
C GLU A 76 -10.69 27.72 -30.55
N GLU A 77 -9.92 27.71 -29.46
CA GLU A 77 -10.44 27.79 -28.10
C GLU A 77 -11.21 29.10 -27.89
N PHE A 78 -10.70 30.22 -28.43
CA PHE A 78 -11.36 31.52 -28.34
C PHE A 78 -12.76 31.54 -28.96
N LEU A 79 -13.00 30.81 -30.05
CA LEU A 79 -14.35 30.74 -30.65
C LEU A 79 -15.39 30.17 -29.67
N THR A 80 -14.97 29.25 -28.80
CA THR A 80 -15.84 28.64 -27.79
C THR A 80 -15.86 29.43 -26.47
N GLN A 81 -14.69 29.84 -25.99
CA GLN A 81 -14.57 30.55 -24.71
C GLN A 81 -15.04 32.00 -24.80
N GLY A 82 -14.79 32.67 -25.93
CA GLY A 82 -15.23 34.03 -26.19
C GLY A 82 -16.74 34.19 -26.11
N ALA A 83 -17.50 33.21 -26.62
CA ALA A 83 -18.95 33.18 -26.49
C ALA A 83 -19.39 33.08 -25.02
N ARG A 84 -18.78 32.18 -24.24
CA ARG A 84 -19.06 32.02 -22.80
C ARG A 84 -18.76 33.29 -22.00
N TRP A 85 -17.65 33.97 -22.30
CA TRP A 85 -17.31 35.23 -21.66
C TRP A 85 -18.30 36.34 -22.00
N ALA A 86 -18.67 36.46 -23.29
CA ALA A 86 -19.64 37.44 -23.75
C ALA A 86 -21.05 37.21 -23.16
N GLU A 87 -21.52 35.97 -23.10
CA GLU A 87 -22.77 35.59 -22.44
C GLU A 87 -22.79 35.97 -20.96
N ALA A 88 -21.63 35.90 -20.30
CA ALA A 88 -21.46 36.34 -18.92
C ALA A 88 -21.26 37.86 -18.78
N GLY A 89 -21.32 38.62 -19.87
CA GLY A 89 -21.16 40.07 -19.86
C GLY A 89 -19.72 40.57 -19.77
N LEU A 90 -18.73 39.72 -20.07
CA LEU A 90 -17.32 40.10 -20.15
C LEU A 90 -16.90 40.32 -21.60
N GLY A 91 -16.08 41.35 -21.81
CA GLY A 91 -15.31 41.50 -23.04
C GLY A 91 -13.98 40.76 -22.94
N ALA A 92 -13.44 40.38 -24.09
CA ALA A 92 -12.12 39.79 -24.23
C ALA A 92 -11.29 40.56 -25.26
N LEU A 93 -10.13 41.06 -24.85
CA LEU A 93 -9.23 41.84 -25.70
C LEU A 93 -7.88 41.14 -25.81
N PRO A 94 -7.42 40.75 -27.01
CA PRO A 94 -6.07 40.21 -27.18
C PRO A 94 -5.03 41.31 -26.95
N VAL A 95 -4.05 41.04 -26.09
CA VAL A 95 -2.95 41.97 -25.78
C VAL A 95 -1.60 41.50 -26.35
N GLU A 96 -1.46 40.22 -26.65
CA GLU A 96 -0.22 39.64 -27.20
C GLU A 96 -0.51 38.31 -27.92
N MET A 97 0.31 37.98 -28.91
CA MET A 97 0.39 36.64 -29.50
C MET A 97 1.68 35.96 -29.03
N VAL A 98 1.57 34.74 -28.52
CA VAL A 98 2.69 33.97 -27.98
C VAL A 98 2.74 32.58 -28.61
N GLY A 99 3.93 31.99 -28.73
CA GLY A 99 4.06 30.58 -29.11
C GLY A 99 3.44 29.66 -28.04
N VAL A 100 2.97 28.49 -28.47
CA VAL A 100 2.42 27.49 -27.52
C VAL A 100 3.56 26.88 -26.71
N SER A 101 3.55 27.10 -25.40
CA SER A 101 4.42 26.35 -24.49
C SER A 101 3.76 25.00 -24.17
N GLY A 102 4.49 23.89 -24.31
CA GLY A 102 3.98 22.56 -23.93
C GLY A 102 3.89 22.34 -22.41
N GLN A 103 3.83 23.40 -21.60
CA GLN A 103 3.85 23.37 -20.15
C GLN A 103 2.67 24.19 -19.59
N PRO A 104 2.10 23.83 -18.42
CA PRO A 104 1.00 24.59 -17.80
C PRO A 104 1.38 26.01 -17.38
N TYR A 105 2.66 26.25 -17.13
CA TYR A 105 3.19 27.55 -16.71
C TYR A 105 4.56 27.76 -17.34
N SER A 106 4.77 28.95 -17.89
CA SER A 106 6.05 29.41 -18.42
C SER A 106 6.39 30.76 -17.79
N ALA A 107 7.64 30.92 -17.37
CA ALA A 107 8.12 32.19 -16.82
C ALA A 107 8.31 33.25 -17.92
N THR A 108 8.54 32.85 -19.17
CA THR A 108 8.59 33.76 -20.32
C THR A 108 7.65 33.32 -21.43
N SER A 109 7.12 34.29 -22.17
CA SER A 109 6.42 34.03 -23.42
C SER A 109 7.33 33.26 -24.39
N THR A 110 6.84 32.17 -24.98
CA THR A 110 7.54 31.51 -26.08
C THR A 110 7.48 32.43 -27.30
N PRO A 111 8.60 32.72 -27.98
CA PRO A 111 8.59 33.54 -29.19
C PRO A 111 7.65 32.98 -30.25
N LEU A 112 7.00 33.88 -30.99
CA LEU A 112 6.16 33.50 -32.12
C LEU A 112 7.05 33.09 -33.31
N GLU A 113 6.84 31.87 -33.82
CA GLU A 113 7.53 31.36 -35.01
C GLU A 113 6.54 31.15 -36.17
N ALA A 114 6.90 31.60 -37.37
CA ALA A 114 6.06 31.46 -38.55
C ALA A 114 5.75 29.97 -38.84
N GLY A 115 4.47 29.65 -39.03
CA GLY A 115 4.01 28.28 -39.29
C GLY A 115 3.93 27.38 -38.06
N ARG A 116 4.24 27.88 -36.85
CA ARG A 116 4.04 27.15 -35.59
C ARG A 116 2.71 27.53 -34.93
N PRO A 117 2.13 26.64 -34.12
CA PRO A 117 0.96 26.97 -33.29
C PRO A 117 1.25 28.14 -32.35
N PHE A 118 0.24 28.98 -32.13
CA PHE A 118 0.29 30.14 -31.24
C PHE A 118 -0.98 30.23 -30.39
N GLN A 119 -0.91 31.05 -29.35
CA GLN A 119 -2.02 31.42 -28.48
C GLN A 119 -2.10 32.94 -28.37
N PHE A 120 -3.30 33.43 -28.13
CA PHE A 120 -3.52 34.81 -27.72
C PHE A 120 -3.48 34.90 -26.20
N ARG A 121 -2.79 35.92 -25.70
CA ARG A 121 -2.98 36.41 -24.33
C ARG A 121 -4.14 37.39 -24.36
N PHE A 122 -5.21 37.06 -23.66
CA PHE A 122 -6.38 37.90 -23.53
C PHE A 122 -6.40 38.56 -22.16
N VAL A 123 -6.85 39.82 -22.11
CA VAL A 123 -7.43 40.40 -20.90
C VAL A 123 -8.95 40.31 -20.98
N LEU A 124 -9.55 39.88 -19.89
CA LEU A 124 -10.99 39.77 -19.69
C LEU A 124 -11.43 40.82 -18.68
N GLY A 125 -12.54 41.50 -18.94
CA GLY A 125 -12.99 42.64 -18.13
C GLY A 125 -14.29 43.24 -18.65
N LYS A 126 -14.75 44.31 -18.00
CA LYS A 126 -15.83 45.16 -18.52
C LYS A 126 -15.26 46.09 -19.60
N PRO A 127 -16.07 46.57 -20.57
CA PRO A 127 -15.59 47.42 -21.65
C PRO A 127 -14.73 48.61 -21.18
N GLU A 128 -15.13 49.28 -20.10
CA GLU A 128 -14.41 50.41 -19.52
C GLU A 128 -13.06 50.01 -18.91
N THR A 129 -12.95 48.85 -18.26
CA THR A 129 -11.69 48.39 -17.65
C THR A 129 -10.73 47.81 -18.68
N LEU A 130 -11.24 47.24 -19.76
CA LEU A 130 -10.43 46.71 -20.87
C LEU A 130 -9.66 47.81 -21.60
N ALA A 131 -10.29 48.97 -21.85
CA ALA A 131 -9.62 50.09 -22.48
C ALA A 131 -8.46 50.61 -21.62
N SER A 132 -8.69 50.83 -20.32
CA SER A 132 -7.64 51.22 -19.37
C SER A 132 -6.53 50.17 -19.28
N PHE A 133 -6.89 48.88 -19.27
CA PHE A 133 -5.90 47.81 -19.25
C PHE A 133 -5.02 47.81 -20.49
N LYS A 134 -5.61 48.00 -21.68
CA LYS A 134 -4.86 48.03 -22.94
C LYS A 134 -3.87 49.18 -22.98
N THR A 135 -4.31 50.37 -22.56
CA THR A 135 -3.42 51.54 -22.45
C THR A 135 -2.26 51.24 -21.48
N ALA A 136 -2.56 50.74 -20.27
CA ALA A 136 -1.53 50.38 -19.30
C ALA A 136 -0.57 49.29 -19.82
N TRP A 137 -1.07 48.33 -20.59
CA TRP A 137 -0.27 47.30 -21.23
C TRP A 137 0.69 47.87 -22.28
N ASP A 138 0.19 48.73 -23.17
CA ASP A 138 0.98 49.35 -24.23
C ASP A 138 2.06 50.29 -23.67
N ASP A 139 1.74 51.01 -22.59
CA ASP A 139 2.65 51.92 -21.90
C ASP A 139 3.63 51.19 -20.96
N GLY A 140 3.44 49.88 -20.74
CA GLY A 140 4.24 49.10 -19.79
C GLY A 140 4.02 49.47 -18.31
N ASP A 141 2.88 50.09 -17.97
CA ASP A 141 2.52 50.53 -16.62
C ASP A 141 2.11 49.33 -15.74
N GLN A 142 3.12 48.70 -15.15
CA GLN A 142 2.95 47.55 -14.25
C GLN A 142 2.11 47.87 -13.00
N ALA A 143 2.10 49.12 -12.54
CA ALA A 143 1.34 49.50 -11.35
C ALA A 143 -0.17 49.49 -11.66
N THR A 144 -0.57 50.11 -12.78
CA THR A 144 -1.96 50.10 -13.23
C THR A 144 -2.42 48.69 -13.63
N ILE A 145 -1.58 47.92 -14.32
CA ILE A 145 -1.87 46.50 -14.63
C ILE A 145 -2.13 45.71 -13.35
N GLY A 146 -1.23 45.79 -12.37
CA GLY A 146 -1.38 45.08 -11.09
C GLY A 146 -2.66 45.47 -10.35
N ALA A 147 -2.98 46.77 -10.32
CA ALA A 147 -4.21 47.27 -9.70
C ALA A 147 -5.48 46.74 -10.39
N LEU A 148 -5.52 46.74 -11.73
CA LEU A 148 -6.65 46.20 -12.50
C LEU A 148 -6.83 44.69 -12.31
N LEU A 149 -5.73 43.95 -12.10
CA LEU A 149 -5.77 42.51 -11.80
C LEU A 149 -6.08 42.21 -10.33
N GLY A 150 -6.24 43.24 -9.49
CA GLY A 150 -6.55 43.10 -8.06
C GLY A 150 -5.34 42.68 -7.21
N TYR A 151 -4.12 42.83 -7.72
CA TYR A 151 -2.92 42.40 -7.02
C TYR A 151 -2.59 43.36 -5.86
N PRO A 152 -2.21 42.84 -4.68
CA PRO A 152 -1.80 43.70 -3.57
C PRO A 152 -0.64 44.61 -3.96
N THR A 153 -0.69 45.89 -3.55
CA THR A 153 0.35 46.90 -3.87
C THR A 153 1.75 46.41 -3.51
N CYS A 154 1.93 45.83 -2.31
CA CYS A 154 3.22 45.30 -1.88
C CYS A 154 3.75 44.16 -2.77
N CYS A 155 2.86 43.37 -3.39
CA CYS A 155 3.24 42.31 -4.31
C CYS A 155 3.56 42.85 -5.70
N SER A 156 2.83 43.86 -6.18
CA SER A 156 3.12 44.55 -7.44
C SER A 156 4.44 45.31 -7.40
N GLU A 157 4.74 45.97 -6.28
CA GLU A 157 6.03 46.65 -6.06
C GLU A 157 7.19 45.65 -5.99
N PHE A 158 7.00 44.55 -5.28
CA PHE A 158 7.97 43.45 -5.23
C PHE A 158 8.22 42.86 -6.63
N PHE A 159 7.16 42.61 -7.39
CA PHE A 159 7.26 42.10 -8.76
C PHE A 159 8.04 43.07 -9.65
N ARG A 160 7.69 44.36 -9.64
CA ARG A 160 8.43 45.38 -10.40
C ARG A 160 9.91 45.36 -10.07
N ARG A 161 10.25 45.41 -8.77
CA ARG A 161 11.65 45.40 -8.34
C ARG A 161 12.39 44.13 -8.80
N VAL A 162 11.87 42.96 -8.46
CA VAL A 162 12.59 41.69 -8.65
C VAL A 162 12.58 41.23 -10.11
N TRP A 163 11.44 41.35 -10.78
CA TRP A 163 11.26 40.86 -12.13
C TRP A 163 11.71 41.87 -13.19
N VAL A 164 11.36 43.15 -13.02
CA VAL A 164 11.65 44.19 -14.02
C VAL A 164 13.00 44.83 -13.76
N ASP A 165 13.22 45.37 -12.55
CA ASP A 165 14.42 46.15 -12.26
C ASP A 165 15.66 45.25 -12.09
N GLU A 166 15.50 44.10 -11.41
CA GLU A 166 16.59 43.13 -11.20
C GLU A 166 16.68 42.05 -12.29
N ALA A 167 15.72 41.99 -13.22
CA ALA A 167 15.65 41.01 -14.31
C ALA A 167 15.80 39.54 -13.83
N MET A 168 15.23 39.20 -12.67
CA MET A 168 15.23 37.82 -12.18
C MET A 168 14.22 36.96 -12.93
N VAL A 169 14.57 35.68 -13.14
CA VAL A 169 13.69 34.67 -13.77
C VAL A 169 12.78 34.01 -12.74
N ASP A 170 13.24 33.88 -11.49
CA ASP A 170 12.50 33.21 -10.41
C ASP A 170 12.51 34.06 -9.12
N THR A 171 11.32 34.44 -8.65
CA THR A 171 11.16 35.23 -7.43
C THR A 171 11.25 34.41 -6.14
N THR A 172 11.38 33.08 -6.21
CA THR A 172 11.30 32.17 -5.05
C THR A 172 12.32 32.53 -3.98
N TRP A 173 13.57 32.82 -4.35
CA TRP A 173 14.60 33.21 -3.38
C TRP A 173 14.33 34.60 -2.76
N PRO A 174 14.11 35.69 -3.53
CA PRO A 174 13.75 36.98 -2.95
C PRO A 174 12.51 36.95 -2.05
N MET A 175 11.51 36.13 -2.38
CA MET A 175 10.33 35.92 -1.53
C MET A 175 10.70 35.27 -0.20
N ALA A 176 11.54 34.22 -0.24
CA ALA A 176 12.00 33.54 0.96
C ALA A 176 12.89 34.45 1.80
N ALA A 177 13.73 35.28 1.17
CA ALA A 177 14.62 36.19 1.88
C ALA A 177 13.87 37.31 2.61
N ALA A 178 12.64 37.64 2.19
CA ALA A 178 11.83 38.68 2.79
C ALA A 178 11.27 38.32 4.17
N ASN A 179 11.02 37.03 4.47
CA ASN A 179 10.43 36.61 5.75
C ASN A 179 10.98 35.28 6.32
N GLY A 180 11.88 34.62 5.60
CA GLY A 180 12.44 33.34 5.99
C GLY A 180 13.58 33.48 6.99
N ARG A 181 13.90 32.38 7.65
CA ARG A 181 15.02 32.28 8.58
C ARG A 181 16.17 31.52 7.91
N THR A 182 17.31 32.15 7.75
CA THR A 182 18.54 31.49 7.31
C THR A 182 18.96 30.45 8.35
N THR A 183 19.14 29.20 7.93
CA THR A 183 19.59 28.12 8.83
C THR A 183 21.06 27.77 8.61
N GLU A 184 21.50 27.84 7.36
CA GLU A 184 22.85 27.55 6.90
C GLU A 184 23.15 28.44 5.70
N GLU A 185 24.41 28.52 5.27
CA GLU A 185 24.77 29.30 4.09
C GLU A 185 24.00 28.83 2.85
N GLY A 186 23.29 29.74 2.18
CA GLY A 186 22.47 29.41 1.01
C GLY A 186 21.17 28.66 1.31
N THR A 187 20.77 28.46 2.58
CA THR A 187 19.49 27.80 2.92
C THR A 187 18.59 28.69 3.78
N VAL A 188 17.35 28.89 3.32
CA VAL A 188 16.31 29.64 4.02
C VAL A 188 15.13 28.73 4.33
N GLU A 189 14.72 28.69 5.59
CA GLU A 189 13.46 28.07 6.01
C GLU A 189 12.35 29.11 6.04
N VAL A 190 11.22 28.80 5.40
CA VAL A 190 10.02 29.64 5.38
C VAL A 190 8.85 28.89 5.99
N ASP A 191 7.97 29.66 6.61
CA ASP A 191 6.64 29.22 7.02
C ASP A 191 5.60 30.21 6.46
N GLY A 192 4.32 29.84 6.55
CA GLY A 192 3.22 30.69 6.17
C GLY A 192 2.00 29.93 5.64
N PRO A 193 0.86 30.60 5.48
CA PRO A 193 -0.38 29.99 5.04
C PRO A 193 -0.25 29.31 3.67
N ALA A 194 -1.05 28.27 3.43
CA ALA A 194 -1.04 27.52 2.17
C ALA A 194 -1.35 28.43 0.96
N GLN A 195 -2.19 29.43 1.17
CA GLN A 195 -2.59 30.45 0.20
C GLN A 195 -1.42 31.20 -0.45
N ALA A 196 -0.35 31.45 0.31
CA ALA A 196 0.83 32.17 -0.16
C ALA A 196 1.92 31.23 -0.72
N ASN A 197 1.69 29.92 -0.73
CA ASN A 197 2.63 28.95 -1.26
C ASN A 197 2.55 28.88 -2.79
N ILE A 198 3.59 29.35 -3.47
CA ILE A 198 3.71 29.33 -4.94
C ILE A 198 4.70 28.30 -5.47
N LEU A 199 5.23 27.41 -4.63
CA LEU A 199 6.26 26.44 -5.05
C LEU A 199 5.70 25.42 -6.06
N TRP A 200 4.38 25.32 -6.18
CA TRP A 200 3.69 24.44 -7.12
C TRP A 200 3.27 25.12 -8.43
N ARG A 201 3.57 26.41 -8.62
CA ARG A 201 3.05 27.19 -9.77
C ARG A 201 3.43 26.64 -11.15
N TRP A 202 4.57 25.94 -11.26
CA TRP A 202 4.98 25.28 -12.52
C TRP A 202 4.05 24.13 -12.93
N MET A 203 3.28 23.58 -11.99
CA MET A 203 2.20 22.62 -12.24
C MET A 203 0.85 23.30 -12.50
N GLY A 204 0.79 24.64 -12.49
CA GLY A 204 -0.45 25.41 -12.55
C GLY A 204 -1.19 25.50 -11.21
N LEU A 205 -0.58 25.09 -10.10
CA LEU A 205 -1.24 25.05 -8.79
C LEU A 205 -0.80 26.22 -7.93
N ARG A 206 -1.74 27.09 -7.60
CA ARG A 206 -1.58 28.31 -6.79
C ARG A 206 -2.95 28.78 -6.31
N ALA A 207 -3.01 29.45 -5.17
CA ALA A 207 -4.25 30.05 -4.67
C ALA A 207 -4.41 31.52 -5.10
N VAL A 208 -3.41 32.08 -5.78
CA VAL A 208 -3.43 33.45 -6.32
C VAL A 208 -2.76 33.51 -7.70
N PRO A 209 -3.17 34.43 -8.57
CA PRO A 209 -2.59 34.62 -9.91
C PRO A 209 -1.27 35.41 -9.92
N HIS A 210 -0.92 36.09 -8.82
CA HIS A 210 0.31 36.89 -8.70
C HIS A 210 1.43 36.17 -7.94
N LEU A 211 2.64 36.75 -7.97
CA LEU A 211 3.78 36.29 -7.16
C LEU A 211 3.78 37.07 -5.83
N PRO A 212 3.54 36.42 -4.67
CA PRO A 212 3.54 37.10 -3.37
C PRO A 212 4.90 37.75 -3.09
N CYS A 213 4.93 38.84 -2.31
CA CYS A 213 6.19 39.46 -1.91
C CYS A 213 6.97 38.68 -0.83
N ARG A 214 6.29 37.75 -0.15
CA ARG A 214 6.81 36.89 0.93
C ARG A 214 5.87 35.71 1.17
N PHE A 215 6.36 34.64 1.81
CA PHE A 215 5.59 33.40 2.04
C PHE A 215 4.48 33.52 3.09
N ASP A 216 4.43 34.63 3.84
CA ASP A 216 3.41 34.92 4.87
C ASP A 216 2.63 36.22 4.57
N CYS A 217 2.60 36.66 3.31
CA CYS A 217 2.00 37.95 2.91
C CYS A 217 0.49 38.00 3.24
N PRO A 218 0.02 38.84 4.20
CA PRO A 218 -1.38 38.84 4.61
C PRO A 218 -2.35 39.24 3.50
N ALA A 219 -1.98 40.23 2.68
CA ALA A 219 -2.81 40.69 1.57
C ALA A 219 -2.95 39.62 0.46
N THR A 220 -1.92 38.79 0.27
CA THR A 220 -2.01 37.62 -0.61
C THR A 220 -3.01 36.61 -0.06
N VAL A 221 -2.97 36.34 1.26
CA VAL A 221 -3.88 35.38 1.91
C VAL A 221 -5.33 35.84 1.80
N GLU A 222 -5.60 37.12 2.08
CA GLU A 222 -6.94 37.70 1.93
C GLU A 222 -7.44 37.62 0.48
N PHE A 223 -6.58 37.89 -0.50
CA PHE A 223 -6.96 37.77 -1.91
C PHE A 223 -7.23 36.30 -2.30
N ALA A 224 -6.39 35.38 -1.84
CA ALA A 224 -6.58 33.95 -2.07
C ALA A 224 -7.91 33.45 -1.48
N ASP A 225 -8.24 33.86 -0.26
CA ASP A 225 -9.48 33.43 0.40
C ASP A 225 -10.71 33.88 -0.39
N ARG A 226 -10.69 35.09 -0.98
CA ARG A 226 -11.75 35.55 -1.90
C ARG A 226 -11.82 34.71 -3.18
N LEU A 227 -10.69 34.32 -3.76
CA LEU A 227 -10.66 33.47 -4.96
C LEU A 227 -11.12 32.03 -4.67
N LEU A 228 -10.80 31.49 -3.49
CA LEU A 228 -11.28 30.18 -3.04
C LEU A 228 -12.80 30.17 -2.85
N VAL A 229 -13.38 31.27 -2.34
CA VAL A 229 -14.85 31.44 -2.27
C VAL A 229 -15.45 31.40 -3.68
N VAL A 230 -14.87 32.13 -4.65
CA VAL A 230 -15.33 32.06 -6.06
C VAL A 230 -15.26 30.64 -6.62
N GLY A 231 -14.20 29.88 -6.30
CA GLY A 231 -14.09 28.48 -6.70
C GLY A 231 -15.19 27.60 -6.14
N ARG A 232 -15.49 27.73 -4.84
CA ARG A 232 -16.56 26.96 -4.19
C ARG A 232 -17.94 27.34 -4.73
N GLU A 233 -18.23 28.63 -4.88
CA GLU A 233 -19.49 29.10 -5.48
C GLU A 233 -19.67 28.65 -6.93
N ALA A 234 -18.57 28.41 -7.66
CA ALA A 234 -18.60 27.85 -9.01
C ALA A 234 -18.72 26.31 -9.06
N GLY A 235 -18.82 25.64 -7.91
CA GLY A 235 -18.99 24.19 -7.81
C GLY A 235 -17.68 23.38 -7.82
N PHE A 236 -16.55 24.02 -7.50
CA PHE A 236 -15.23 23.38 -7.43
C PHE A 236 -14.77 23.12 -5.99
N ASP A 237 -15.69 22.76 -5.09
CA ASP A 237 -15.40 22.56 -3.67
C ASP A 237 -14.28 21.54 -3.44
N GLU A 238 -14.35 20.38 -4.10
CA GLU A 238 -13.34 19.33 -3.99
C GLU A 238 -11.95 19.82 -4.46
N GLU A 239 -11.89 20.51 -5.60
CA GLU A 239 -10.64 21.03 -6.14
C GLU A 239 -10.03 22.10 -5.24
N MET A 240 -10.85 22.96 -4.61
CA MET A 240 -10.34 23.98 -3.69
C MET A 240 -9.79 23.35 -2.41
N ASP A 241 -10.42 22.29 -1.92
CA ASP A 241 -9.92 21.55 -0.76
C ASP A 241 -8.63 20.79 -1.09
N TRP A 242 -8.54 20.13 -2.27
CA TRP A 242 -7.29 19.50 -2.72
C TRP A 242 -6.19 20.51 -3.00
N LEU A 243 -6.51 21.68 -3.56
CA LEU A 243 -5.54 22.75 -3.78
C LEU A 243 -4.93 23.19 -2.44
N LEU A 244 -5.75 23.50 -1.44
CA LEU A 244 -5.26 23.85 -0.11
C LEU A 244 -4.47 22.72 0.52
N GLU A 245 -4.90 21.47 0.38
CA GLU A 245 -4.15 20.31 0.87
C GLU A 245 -2.75 20.24 0.24
N VAL A 246 -2.65 20.30 -1.09
CA VAL A 246 -1.36 20.24 -1.82
C VAL A 246 -0.45 21.40 -1.42
N LEU A 247 -1.00 22.62 -1.36
CA LEU A 247 -0.25 23.81 -0.97
C LEU A 247 0.17 23.80 0.50
N SER A 248 -0.47 22.97 1.34
CA SER A 248 -0.15 22.81 2.75
C SER A 248 1.01 21.83 3.02
N TRP A 249 1.44 21.05 2.03
CA TRP A 249 2.54 20.08 2.16
C TRP A 249 3.92 20.73 2.32
N PRO A 250 4.90 19.99 2.91
CA PRO A 250 6.29 20.40 2.85
C PRO A 250 6.78 20.45 1.40
N ALA A 251 7.56 21.46 1.04
CA ALA A 251 8.20 21.56 -0.26
C ALA A 251 9.60 22.16 -0.13
N GLN A 252 10.52 21.67 -0.96
CA GLN A 252 11.86 22.24 -1.09
C GLN A 252 12.02 22.77 -2.50
N TRP A 253 12.43 24.02 -2.66
CA TRP A 253 12.96 24.54 -3.91
C TRP A 253 14.49 24.67 -3.78
N SER A 254 15.22 24.41 -4.85
CA SER A 254 16.65 24.71 -4.93
C SER A 254 17.07 25.20 -6.30
N ALA A 255 18.03 26.12 -6.35
CA ALA A 255 18.65 26.63 -7.58
C ALA A 255 20.15 26.33 -7.61
N LEU A 256 20.62 25.80 -8.75
CA LEU A 256 22.04 25.64 -9.06
C LEU A 256 22.25 25.64 -10.59
N HIS A 257 23.19 26.43 -11.09
CA HIS A 257 23.56 26.49 -12.52
C HIS A 257 22.36 26.69 -13.49
N GLY A 258 21.35 27.43 -13.04
CA GLY A 258 20.17 27.78 -13.84
C GLY A 258 19.06 26.72 -13.78
N ILE A 259 19.25 25.67 -12.98
CA ILE A 259 18.28 24.59 -12.79
C ILE A 259 17.60 24.78 -11.44
N GLY A 260 16.28 24.98 -11.49
CA GLY A 260 15.38 25.00 -10.35
C GLY A 260 14.80 23.60 -10.12
N GLU A 261 14.92 23.09 -8.91
CA GLU A 261 14.37 21.79 -8.51
C GLU A 261 13.39 21.98 -7.36
N VAL A 262 12.14 21.55 -7.56
CA VAL A 262 11.10 21.51 -6.53
C VAL A 262 10.86 20.07 -6.12
N LYS A 263 11.18 19.73 -4.88
CA LYS A 263 10.84 18.44 -4.26
C LYS A 263 9.58 18.59 -3.42
N THR A 264 8.69 17.61 -3.53
CA THR A 264 7.44 17.52 -2.76
C THR A 264 7.27 16.07 -2.27
N PRO A 265 6.27 15.77 -1.42
CA PRO A 265 6.03 14.40 -0.97
C PRO A 265 5.67 13.43 -2.09
N VAL A 266 5.04 13.89 -3.18
CA VAL A 266 4.45 13.02 -4.22
C VAL A 266 5.16 13.11 -5.57
N LEU A 267 5.87 14.20 -5.85
CA LEU A 267 6.62 14.39 -7.07
C LEU A 267 7.84 15.31 -6.90
N LYS A 268 8.72 15.28 -7.90
CA LYS A 268 9.80 16.22 -8.12
C LYS A 268 9.57 16.92 -9.45
N LEU A 269 9.75 18.24 -9.45
CA LEU A 269 9.72 19.09 -10.63
C LEU A 269 11.10 19.69 -10.87
N VAL A 270 11.51 19.76 -12.13
CA VAL A 270 12.74 20.45 -12.54
C VAL A 270 12.40 21.43 -13.63
N THR A 271 12.86 22.67 -13.50
CA THR A 271 12.58 23.81 -14.37
C THR A 271 13.82 24.70 -14.47
N ARG A 272 13.78 25.72 -15.32
CA ARG A 272 14.79 26.79 -15.28
C ARG A 272 14.56 27.76 -14.10
N THR A 273 15.64 28.40 -13.67
CA THR A 273 15.70 29.49 -12.67
C THR A 273 16.92 30.37 -12.97
N ASP A 274 17.14 31.46 -12.23
CA ASP A 274 18.38 32.22 -12.26
C ASP A 274 19.62 31.31 -12.09
N ALA A 275 20.65 31.52 -12.91
CA ALA A 275 21.88 30.76 -12.81
C ALA A 275 22.71 31.19 -11.60
N THR A 276 23.17 30.25 -10.79
CA THR A 276 23.94 30.52 -9.57
C THR A 276 25.21 29.66 -9.51
N SER A 277 26.27 30.21 -8.90
CA SER A 277 27.58 29.55 -8.71
C SER A 277 27.57 28.45 -7.64
N ARG A 278 26.57 28.49 -6.76
CA ARG A 278 26.42 27.63 -5.58
C ARG A 278 24.95 27.34 -5.32
N PRO A 279 24.62 26.30 -4.52
CA PRO A 279 23.23 25.95 -4.27
C PRO A 279 22.54 26.99 -3.38
N TYR A 280 21.34 27.40 -3.79
CA TYR A 280 20.40 28.15 -2.97
C TYR A 280 19.19 27.26 -2.71
N VAL A 281 18.71 27.19 -1.46
CA VAL A 281 17.65 26.27 -1.04
C VAL A 281 16.60 27.00 -0.22
N VAL A 282 15.33 26.85 -0.60
CA VAL A 282 14.18 27.29 0.17
C VAL A 282 13.43 26.05 0.68
N ARG A 283 13.26 25.95 1.99
CA ARG A 283 12.50 24.85 2.63
C ARG A 283 11.23 25.41 3.26
N ARG A 284 10.07 25.00 2.74
CA ARG A 284 8.77 25.29 3.34
C ARG A 284 8.26 24.07 4.10
N ARG A 285 8.13 24.15 5.42
CA ARG A 285 7.78 22.99 6.27
C ARG A 285 6.40 22.39 6.01
N GLY A 286 5.42 23.23 5.70
CA GLY A 286 4.03 22.78 5.58
C GLY A 286 3.46 22.24 6.91
N ASN A 287 2.17 21.95 6.92
CA ASN A 287 1.44 21.44 8.09
C ASN A 287 0.64 20.16 7.80
N ALA A 288 0.63 19.68 6.54
CA ALA A 288 0.04 18.39 6.18
C ALA A 288 1.01 17.53 5.39
N TYR A 289 0.62 16.27 5.15
CA TYR A 289 1.42 15.32 4.38
C TYR A 289 0.51 14.24 3.78
N PRO A 290 0.61 13.93 2.48
CA PRO A 290 -0.30 13.00 1.83
C PRO A 290 0.01 11.56 2.24
N ALA A 291 -1.00 10.70 2.20
CA ALA A 291 -0.85 9.27 2.51
C ALA A 291 0.11 8.56 1.54
N GLU A 292 0.14 8.99 0.27
CA GLU A 292 0.99 8.48 -0.79
C GLU A 292 2.40 9.12 -0.80
N GLY A 293 2.68 10.03 0.15
CA GLY A 293 3.94 10.73 0.23
C GLY A 293 5.12 9.79 0.50
N ALA A 294 6.21 9.96 -0.24
CA ALA A 294 7.40 9.12 -0.12
C ALA A 294 8.13 9.32 1.21
N GLN A 295 8.62 8.23 1.79
CA GLN A 295 9.46 8.30 2.98
C GLN A 295 10.94 8.43 2.60
N GLY A 296 11.72 9.17 3.38
CA GLY A 296 13.13 9.40 3.11
C GLY A 296 13.84 10.13 4.24
N LEU A 297 15.17 10.17 4.18
CA LEU A 297 16.00 10.83 5.21
C LEU A 297 16.21 12.32 4.96
N ALA A 298 15.93 12.79 3.75
CA ALA A 298 16.10 14.18 3.35
C ALA A 298 14.74 14.87 3.22
N PHE A 299 14.70 16.14 3.64
CA PHE A 299 13.56 17.02 3.43
C PHE A 299 13.22 17.11 1.92
N PRO A 300 11.92 17.11 1.52
CA PRO A 300 10.69 17.21 2.34
C PRO A 300 10.11 15.87 2.81
N LEU A 301 10.85 14.76 2.67
CA LEU A 301 10.31 13.43 2.93
C LEU A 301 10.23 13.14 4.43
N ARG A 302 9.19 12.42 4.85
CA ARG A 302 9.08 11.97 6.24
C ARG A 302 10.07 10.82 6.47
N PRO A 303 10.80 10.79 7.60
CA PRO A 303 11.65 9.67 7.93
C PRO A 303 10.80 8.39 7.99
N PRO A 304 11.30 7.27 7.46
CA PRO A 304 10.55 6.02 7.49
C PRO A 304 10.25 5.63 8.94
N ARG A 305 9.01 5.22 9.22
CA ARG A 305 8.67 4.66 10.52
C ARG A 305 9.60 3.47 10.77
N LYS A 306 10.42 3.54 11.81
CA LYS A 306 11.26 2.42 12.23
C LYS A 306 10.35 1.22 12.48
N ARG A 307 10.33 0.26 11.55
CA ARG A 307 9.60 -1.00 11.72
C ARG A 307 10.21 -1.72 12.92
N ARG A 308 9.38 -2.31 13.78
CA ARG A 308 9.91 -3.16 14.86
C ARG A 308 10.67 -4.31 14.21
N LEU A 309 11.79 -4.73 14.80
CA LEU A 309 12.59 -5.85 14.26
C LEU A 309 11.70 -7.09 14.00
N THR A 310 10.74 -7.32 14.89
CA THR A 310 9.74 -8.40 14.84
C THR A 310 8.78 -8.33 13.65
N GLU A 311 8.63 -7.16 13.02
CA GLU A 311 7.79 -6.94 11.85
C GLU A 311 8.58 -7.07 10.55
N SER A 312 9.91 -7.14 10.63
CA SER A 312 10.73 -7.33 9.44
C SER A 312 10.45 -8.70 8.82
N ARG A 313 10.43 -8.75 7.49
CA ARG A 313 10.27 -10.01 6.75
C ARG A 313 11.38 -11.00 7.10
N GLY A 314 12.60 -10.52 7.31
CA GLY A 314 13.74 -11.33 7.72
C GLY A 314 13.52 -12.01 9.07
N PHE A 315 13.05 -11.28 10.07
CA PHE A 315 12.76 -11.85 11.38
C PHE A 315 11.62 -12.86 11.34
N ARG A 316 10.52 -12.55 10.66
CA ARG A 316 9.39 -13.50 10.50
C ARG A 316 9.81 -14.77 9.77
N ARG A 317 10.65 -14.64 8.74
CA ARG A 317 11.24 -15.78 8.02
C ARG A 317 12.16 -16.58 8.95
N GLY A 318 12.97 -15.92 9.77
CA GLY A 318 13.81 -16.58 10.78
C GLY A 318 13.00 -17.40 11.78
N LEU A 319 11.86 -16.88 12.25
CA LEU A 319 10.94 -17.64 13.12
C LEU A 319 10.30 -18.84 12.41
N GLN A 320 9.95 -18.69 11.13
CA GLN A 320 9.40 -19.78 10.32
C GLN A 320 10.43 -20.87 10.01
N HIS A 321 11.71 -20.52 10.00
CA HIS A 321 12.83 -21.41 9.74
C HIS A 321 13.77 -21.47 10.95
N ALA A 322 13.22 -21.63 12.16
CA ALA A 322 14.03 -21.87 13.35
C ALA A 322 15.00 -23.03 13.03
N VAL A 323 16.30 -22.80 13.26
CA VAL A 323 17.34 -23.80 13.01
C VAL A 323 16.99 -25.04 13.82
N ARG A 324 16.56 -26.10 13.12
CA ARG A 324 16.22 -27.37 13.76
C ARG A 324 17.50 -28.14 14.02
N THR A 325 17.57 -28.77 15.19
CA THR A 325 18.61 -29.74 15.52
C THR A 325 18.65 -30.81 14.42
N PRO A 326 19.84 -31.24 13.95
CA PRO A 326 19.94 -32.34 12.99
C PRO A 326 19.19 -33.56 13.53
N GLN A 327 18.23 -34.05 12.74
CA GLN A 327 17.54 -35.30 13.06
C GLN A 327 18.39 -36.48 12.59
N PRO A 328 18.33 -37.63 13.27
CA PRO A 328 19.03 -38.83 12.83
C PRO A 328 18.52 -39.29 11.46
N SER A 329 19.36 -39.98 10.69
CA SER A 329 19.03 -40.39 9.31
C SER A 329 17.78 -41.26 9.21
N TRP A 330 17.51 -42.07 10.24
CA TRP A 330 16.34 -42.95 10.34
C TRP A 330 15.02 -42.20 10.59
N TYR A 331 15.05 -40.92 10.99
CA TYR A 331 13.87 -40.16 11.42
C TYR A 331 12.77 -40.11 10.35
N ALA A 332 13.15 -39.93 9.09
CA ALA A 332 12.21 -39.94 7.97
C ALA A 332 12.09 -41.31 7.29
N THR A 333 13.22 -42.02 7.12
CA THR A 333 13.28 -43.22 6.28
C THR A 333 12.54 -44.41 6.87
N ASP A 334 12.49 -44.54 8.21
CA ASP A 334 11.75 -45.62 8.87
C ASP A 334 10.25 -45.56 8.59
N ASN A 335 9.72 -44.36 8.36
CA ASN A 335 8.31 -44.14 8.04
C ASN A 335 8.07 -44.11 6.52
N GLY A 336 9.07 -44.49 5.70
CA GLY A 336 8.96 -44.52 4.24
C GLY A 336 9.10 -43.15 3.54
N PHE A 337 9.59 -42.11 4.22
CA PHE A 337 9.77 -40.79 3.60
C PHE A 337 11.21 -40.56 3.13
N SER A 338 11.34 -39.90 1.97
CA SER A 338 12.63 -39.53 1.38
C SER A 338 13.36 -38.39 2.11
N SER A 339 12.65 -37.62 2.94
CA SER A 339 13.22 -36.52 3.73
C SER A 339 12.32 -36.14 4.91
N VAL A 340 12.90 -35.47 5.91
CA VAL A 340 12.15 -34.90 7.05
C VAL A 340 11.11 -33.89 6.59
N VAL A 341 11.42 -33.10 5.56
CA VAL A 341 10.49 -32.11 4.98
C VAL A 341 9.25 -32.80 4.40
N ALA A 342 9.44 -33.87 3.61
CA ALA A 342 8.33 -34.63 3.04
C ALA A 342 7.45 -35.26 4.14
N MET A 343 8.08 -35.82 5.18
CA MET A 343 7.36 -36.36 6.33
C MET A 343 6.58 -35.28 7.10
N ASP A 344 7.16 -34.11 7.30
CA ASP A 344 6.48 -32.99 7.96
C ASP A 344 5.27 -32.49 7.20
N GLU A 345 5.38 -32.38 5.88
CA GLU A 345 4.25 -32.00 5.02
C GLU A 345 3.13 -33.04 5.07
N ALA A 346 3.47 -34.32 5.12
CA ALA A 346 2.50 -35.41 5.26
C ALA A 346 1.84 -35.44 6.64
N HIS A 347 2.62 -35.24 7.72
CA HIS A 347 2.12 -35.30 9.10
C HIS A 347 1.34 -34.04 9.49
N ARG A 348 1.62 -32.87 8.90
CA ARG A 348 0.98 -31.58 9.25
C ARG A 348 -0.56 -31.62 9.33
N PRO A 349 -1.29 -32.12 8.30
CA PRO A 349 -2.76 -32.21 8.40
C PRO A 349 -3.23 -33.17 9.49
N ILE A 350 -2.49 -34.28 9.72
CA ILE A 350 -2.81 -35.28 10.74
C ILE A 350 -2.70 -34.66 12.13
N VAL A 351 -1.56 -34.04 12.44
CA VAL A 351 -1.31 -33.39 13.73
C VAL A 351 -2.32 -32.28 13.98
N LYS A 352 -2.66 -31.48 12.96
CA LYS A 352 -3.65 -30.40 13.08
C LYS A 352 -5.04 -30.95 13.44
N LEU A 353 -5.51 -31.98 12.75
CA LEU A 353 -6.83 -32.55 13.04
C LEU A 353 -6.84 -33.28 14.39
N ALA A 354 -5.80 -34.04 14.72
CA ALA A 354 -5.67 -34.72 16.00
C ALA A 354 -5.69 -33.74 17.18
N ALA A 355 -4.88 -32.67 17.11
CA ALA A 355 -4.86 -31.63 18.14
C ALA A 355 -6.23 -30.94 18.30
N SER A 356 -6.91 -30.66 17.17
CA SER A 356 -8.28 -30.11 17.20
C SER A 356 -9.29 -31.09 17.79
N ALA A 357 -9.17 -32.38 17.50
CA ALA A 357 -10.06 -33.42 18.03
C ALA A 357 -9.86 -33.63 19.53
N LEU A 358 -8.66 -33.37 20.06
CA LEU A 358 -8.37 -33.46 21.49
C LEU A 358 -8.76 -32.17 22.23
N ALA A 359 -8.86 -31.03 21.55
CA ALA A 359 -9.40 -29.76 22.06
C ALA A 359 -8.87 -29.33 23.45
N GLY A 360 -7.58 -29.61 23.74
CA GLY A 360 -6.95 -29.28 25.01
C GLY A 360 -7.19 -30.26 26.16
N HIS A 361 -7.78 -31.43 25.89
CA HIS A 361 -7.90 -32.49 26.89
C HIS A 361 -6.65 -33.37 26.91
N ALA A 362 -6.14 -33.63 28.11
CA ALA A 362 -5.17 -34.68 28.32
C ALA A 362 -5.78 -36.03 27.94
N GLY A 363 -5.01 -36.90 27.31
CA GLY A 363 -5.55 -38.16 26.83
C GLY A 363 -4.51 -39.11 26.27
N ARG A 364 -4.82 -40.40 26.33
CA ARG A 364 -4.01 -41.44 25.71
C ARG A 364 -4.32 -41.48 24.23
N VAL A 365 -3.27 -41.40 23.40
CA VAL A 365 -3.40 -41.48 21.94
C VAL A 365 -2.61 -42.69 21.46
N VAL A 366 -3.25 -43.56 20.70
CA VAL A 366 -2.62 -44.74 20.12
C VAL A 366 -2.47 -44.60 18.62
N ASP A 367 -1.27 -44.87 18.10
CA ASP A 367 -0.98 -44.95 16.67
C ASP A 367 -0.73 -46.41 16.25
N PHE A 368 -1.58 -46.90 15.33
CA PHE A 368 -1.60 -48.28 14.89
C PHE A 368 -0.76 -48.44 13.61
N GLY A 369 0.47 -48.94 13.77
CA GLY A 369 1.52 -48.86 12.77
C GLY A 369 2.34 -47.58 12.93
N CYS A 370 2.82 -47.32 14.16
CA CYS A 370 3.42 -46.04 14.54
C CYS A 370 4.77 -45.76 13.89
N GLY A 371 5.37 -46.75 13.21
CA GLY A 371 6.73 -46.66 12.71
C GLY A 371 7.70 -46.26 13.82
N ASN A 372 8.51 -45.23 13.57
CA ASN A 372 9.44 -44.73 14.58
C ASN A 372 8.84 -43.74 15.57
N GLY A 373 7.51 -43.54 15.60
CA GLY A 373 6.84 -42.63 16.54
C GLY A 373 6.96 -41.14 16.23
N ALA A 374 7.56 -40.73 15.11
CA ALA A 374 7.70 -39.30 14.74
C ALA A 374 6.35 -38.56 14.60
N LEU A 375 5.27 -39.25 14.24
CA LEU A 375 3.92 -38.65 14.21
C LEU A 375 3.45 -38.30 15.63
N LEU A 376 3.58 -39.24 16.57
CA LEU A 376 3.21 -39.05 17.97
C LEU A 376 4.08 -37.99 18.67
N GLU A 377 5.36 -37.88 18.31
CA GLU A 377 6.23 -36.79 18.77
C GLU A 377 5.72 -35.42 18.35
N LYS A 378 5.38 -35.25 17.08
CA LYS A 378 4.82 -33.99 16.57
C LYS A 378 3.47 -33.67 17.21
N LEU A 379 2.66 -34.70 17.49
CA LEU A 379 1.39 -34.52 18.18
C LEU A 379 1.59 -34.05 19.63
N ARG A 380 2.51 -34.66 20.39
CA ARG A 380 2.87 -34.22 21.75
C ARG A 380 3.43 -32.80 21.75
N ALA A 381 4.25 -32.43 20.76
CA ALA A 381 4.74 -31.05 20.63
C ALA A 381 3.60 -30.04 20.40
N ALA A 382 2.53 -30.43 19.70
CA ALA A 382 1.35 -29.61 19.48
C ALA A 382 0.35 -29.65 20.66
N THR A 383 0.30 -30.76 21.40
CA THR A 383 -0.60 -31.03 22.53
C THR A 383 0.17 -31.71 23.67
N PRO A 384 0.84 -30.93 24.55
CA PRO A 384 1.78 -31.47 25.54
C PRO A 384 1.20 -32.50 26.52
N ASP A 385 -0.12 -32.47 26.75
CA ASP A 385 -0.81 -33.36 27.68
C ASP A 385 -1.22 -34.72 27.06
N VAL A 386 -0.81 -34.99 25.82
CA VAL A 386 -0.99 -36.30 25.17
C VAL A 386 -0.02 -37.31 25.75
N ILE A 387 -0.56 -38.49 26.09
CA ILE A 387 0.22 -39.67 26.46
C ILE A 387 0.28 -40.58 25.23
N PRO A 388 1.44 -40.69 24.54
CA PRO A 388 1.55 -41.45 23.31
C PRO A 388 1.66 -42.96 23.57
N PHE A 389 1.00 -43.74 22.72
CA PHE A 389 1.07 -45.19 22.63
C PHE A 389 1.28 -45.58 21.16
N GLY A 390 2.12 -46.56 20.90
CA GLY A 390 2.42 -46.99 19.54
C GLY A 390 2.67 -48.48 19.45
N ILE A 391 2.19 -49.08 18.36
CA ILE A 391 2.47 -50.48 18.03
C ILE A 391 2.96 -50.57 16.59
N ASP A 392 4.02 -51.33 16.36
CA ASP A 392 4.54 -51.65 15.03
C ASP A 392 5.16 -53.06 15.04
N THR A 393 5.12 -53.72 13.89
CA THR A 393 5.69 -55.07 13.72
C THR A 393 7.22 -55.05 13.65
N ASP A 394 7.82 -53.92 13.24
CA ASP A 394 9.26 -53.80 13.07
C ASP A 394 9.94 -53.39 14.40
N PRO A 395 10.74 -54.29 15.03
CA PRO A 395 11.37 -54.01 16.30
C PRO A 395 12.36 -52.83 16.27
N VAL A 396 12.97 -52.55 15.12
CA VAL A 396 13.93 -51.44 14.98
C VAL A 396 13.21 -50.10 15.07
N ARG A 397 12.08 -49.97 14.36
CA ARG A 397 11.27 -48.75 14.38
C ARG A 397 10.71 -48.47 15.77
N VAL A 398 10.25 -49.51 16.46
CA VAL A 398 9.77 -49.38 17.85
C VAL A 398 10.88 -48.89 18.79
N GLU A 399 12.11 -49.37 18.64
CA GLU A 399 13.22 -48.85 19.46
C GLU A 399 13.53 -47.38 19.15
N HIS A 400 13.46 -46.97 17.89
CA HIS A 400 13.56 -45.56 17.52
C HIS A 400 12.42 -44.71 18.09
N ALA A 401 11.19 -45.25 18.16
CA ALA A 401 10.07 -44.59 18.86
C ALA A 401 10.34 -44.38 20.34
N ARG A 402 10.95 -45.36 21.00
CA ARG A 402 11.40 -45.26 22.40
C ARG A 402 12.54 -44.25 22.60
N LEU A 403 13.36 -44.00 21.58
CA LEU A 403 14.37 -42.94 21.61
C LEU A 403 13.74 -41.54 21.45
N LEU A 404 12.72 -41.40 20.60
CA LEU A 404 11.97 -40.14 20.46
C LEU A 404 11.07 -39.82 21.67
N GLN A 405 10.62 -40.85 22.39
CA GLN A 405 9.72 -40.73 23.56
C GLN A 405 10.29 -41.42 24.79
N PRO A 406 11.41 -40.92 25.38
CA PRO A 406 12.08 -41.58 26.50
C PRO A 406 11.20 -41.70 27.75
N ASP A 407 10.29 -40.75 27.98
CA ASP A 407 9.37 -40.77 29.12
C ASP A 407 8.28 -41.86 29.00
N PHE A 408 8.06 -42.38 27.79
CA PHE A 408 6.95 -43.28 27.46
C PHE A 408 7.43 -44.59 26.83
N ARG A 409 8.68 -45.01 27.10
CA ARG A 409 9.28 -46.20 26.45
C ARG A 409 8.43 -47.47 26.56
N SER A 410 7.75 -47.66 27.69
CA SER A 410 6.86 -48.82 27.93
C SER A 410 5.53 -48.76 27.16
N HIS A 411 5.22 -47.65 26.51
CA HIS A 411 4.00 -47.47 25.71
C HIS A 411 4.22 -47.79 24.22
N PHE A 412 5.41 -48.26 23.84
CA PHE A 412 5.74 -48.67 22.48
C PHE A 412 5.99 -50.17 22.44
N LEU A 413 5.13 -50.89 21.72
CA LEU A 413 5.15 -52.35 21.62
C LEU A 413 5.60 -52.81 20.24
N VAL A 414 6.43 -53.87 20.25
CA VAL A 414 6.66 -54.69 19.07
C VAL A 414 5.55 -55.72 19.03
N GLY A 415 4.74 -55.70 18.00
CA GLY A 415 3.62 -56.64 17.87
C GLY A 415 2.84 -56.43 16.59
N ASP A 416 2.13 -57.46 16.17
CA ASP A 416 1.15 -57.31 15.12
C ASP A 416 -0.10 -56.64 15.71
N LEU A 417 -0.56 -55.57 15.05
CA LEU A 417 -1.84 -54.94 15.36
C LEU A 417 -2.99 -55.96 15.35
N LEU A 418 -2.86 -56.98 14.50
CA LEU A 418 -3.83 -58.05 14.29
C LEU A 418 -3.90 -59.04 15.47
N ASP A 419 -2.90 -59.08 16.34
CA ASP A 419 -2.84 -60.03 17.44
C ASP A 419 -3.67 -59.54 18.64
N ALA A 420 -4.45 -60.44 19.23
CA ALA A 420 -5.38 -60.06 20.29
C ALA A 420 -4.68 -59.71 21.62
N ASP A 421 -3.46 -60.19 21.83
CA ASP A 421 -2.85 -60.30 23.15
C ASP A 421 -2.18 -59.01 23.65
N TRP A 422 -1.80 -58.09 22.76
CA TRP A 422 -1.13 -56.85 23.17
C TRP A 422 -2.04 -55.94 24.02
N ALA A 423 -3.36 -56.06 23.88
CA ALA A 423 -4.35 -55.28 24.63
C ALA A 423 -4.63 -55.85 26.04
N LEU A 424 -4.09 -57.03 26.37
CA LEU A 424 -4.38 -57.72 27.64
C LEU A 424 -3.44 -57.32 28.78
N GLY A 425 -2.41 -56.51 28.56
CA GLY A 425 -1.52 -56.02 29.61
C GLY A 425 -1.79 -54.56 29.97
N ALA A 426 -1.70 -54.18 31.26
CA ALA A 426 -1.53 -52.76 31.58
C ALA A 426 -0.18 -52.28 31.01
N PRO A 427 -0.06 -51.05 30.45
CA PRO A 427 -1.06 -49.97 30.41
C PRO A 427 -2.06 -49.99 29.24
N TRP A 428 -2.08 -51.02 28.38
CA TRP A 428 -2.88 -51.06 27.15
C TRP A 428 -4.36 -51.45 27.31
N ARG A 429 -4.81 -51.75 28.54
CA ARG A 429 -6.20 -52.10 28.85
C ARG A 429 -7.15 -50.90 28.93
N ASP A 430 -6.64 -49.69 29.15
CA ASP A 430 -7.51 -48.52 29.34
C ASP A 430 -7.95 -47.92 27.99
N ARG A 431 -9.03 -47.13 28.00
CA ARG A 431 -9.50 -46.43 26.80
C ARG A 431 -8.52 -45.33 26.35
N PHE A 432 -8.43 -45.18 25.03
CA PHE A 432 -7.71 -44.13 24.33
C PHE A 432 -8.68 -43.01 23.93
N ALA A 433 -8.27 -41.77 24.15
CA ALA A 433 -9.01 -40.59 23.70
C ALA A 433 -9.03 -40.51 22.17
N LEU A 434 -7.98 -41.00 21.50
CA LEU A 434 -7.87 -41.03 20.05
C LEU A 434 -7.06 -42.25 19.59
N GLY A 435 -7.61 -43.02 18.65
CA GLY A 435 -6.85 -43.99 17.85
C GLY A 435 -6.53 -43.41 16.47
N ILE A 436 -5.31 -43.60 16.00
CA ILE A 436 -4.82 -43.16 14.69
C ILE A 436 -4.52 -44.41 13.85
N LEU A 437 -5.09 -44.50 12.65
CA LEU A 437 -4.98 -45.68 11.79
C LEU A 437 -4.97 -45.31 10.31
N MET A 438 -4.17 -46.02 9.51
CA MET A 438 -4.26 -46.00 8.05
C MET A 438 -5.24 -47.10 7.58
N PRO A 439 -6.38 -46.79 6.94
CA PRO A 439 -7.41 -47.78 6.59
C PRO A 439 -6.91 -48.95 5.74
N GLY A 440 -5.91 -48.73 4.89
CA GLY A 440 -5.27 -49.79 4.09
C GLY A 440 -4.70 -50.93 4.94
N ARG A 441 -4.34 -50.71 6.21
CA ARG A 441 -3.95 -51.81 7.11
C ARG A 441 -5.09 -52.80 7.39
N LEU A 442 -6.33 -52.33 7.42
CA LEU A 442 -7.50 -53.21 7.54
C LEU A 442 -7.73 -54.02 6.26
N LEU A 443 -7.46 -53.42 5.11
CA LEU A 443 -7.60 -54.09 3.81
C LEU A 443 -6.55 -55.18 3.62
N GLU A 444 -5.33 -54.97 4.11
CA GLU A 444 -4.23 -55.95 4.10
C GLU A 444 -4.49 -57.14 5.04
N ALA A 445 -5.23 -56.94 6.13
CA ALA A 445 -5.42 -57.93 7.19
C ALA A 445 -6.37 -59.08 6.82
N GLY A 446 -7.22 -58.90 5.81
CA GLY A 446 -8.31 -59.81 5.49
C GLY A 446 -9.53 -59.66 6.44
N PRO A 447 -10.71 -60.22 6.07
CA PRO A 447 -11.99 -59.85 6.69
C PRO A 447 -12.09 -60.15 8.20
N GLU A 448 -11.65 -61.33 8.64
CA GLU A 448 -11.74 -61.75 10.05
C GLU A 448 -10.87 -60.88 10.96
N ARG A 449 -9.63 -60.62 10.55
CA ARG A 449 -8.69 -59.80 11.32
C ARG A 449 -9.08 -58.32 11.30
N ALA A 450 -9.56 -57.83 10.16
CA ALA A 450 -10.10 -56.47 10.07
C ALA A 450 -11.30 -56.27 11.02
N GLN A 451 -12.16 -57.29 11.15
CA GLN A 451 -13.28 -57.27 12.09
C GLN A 451 -12.80 -57.16 13.54
N ALA A 452 -11.80 -57.95 13.93
CA ALA A 452 -11.22 -57.88 15.27
C ALA A 452 -10.65 -56.49 15.59
N ILE A 453 -9.96 -55.85 14.64
CA ILE A 453 -9.47 -54.48 14.84
C ILE A 453 -10.63 -53.49 14.96
N ARG A 454 -11.65 -53.58 14.11
CA ARG A 454 -12.83 -52.69 14.19
C ARG A 454 -13.51 -52.78 15.56
N GLU A 455 -13.70 -53.99 16.09
CA GLU A 455 -14.25 -54.19 17.43
C GLU A 455 -13.37 -53.60 18.52
N ARG A 456 -12.05 -53.70 18.36
CA ARG A 456 -11.09 -53.09 19.27
C ARG A 456 -11.12 -51.57 19.23
N LEU A 457 -11.09 -50.96 18.04
CA LEU A 457 -11.24 -49.52 17.87
C LEU A 457 -12.52 -49.02 18.54
N ARG A 458 -13.63 -49.74 18.35
CA ARG A 458 -14.93 -49.40 18.94
C ARG A 458 -14.93 -49.47 20.47
N SER A 459 -14.32 -50.51 21.04
CA SER A 459 -14.32 -50.75 22.49
C SER A 459 -13.27 -49.93 23.24
N SER A 460 -12.16 -49.60 22.58
CA SER A 460 -10.96 -49.05 23.21
C SER A 460 -10.68 -47.60 22.86
N CYS A 461 -11.32 -47.01 21.83
CA CYS A 461 -11.09 -45.62 21.44
C CYS A 461 -12.37 -44.77 21.52
N ASP A 462 -12.27 -43.56 22.06
CA ASP A 462 -13.36 -42.56 22.04
C ASP A 462 -13.59 -42.02 20.63
N ARG A 463 -12.50 -41.85 19.88
CA ARG A 463 -12.48 -41.34 18.51
C ARG A 463 -11.45 -42.10 17.70
N VAL A 464 -11.69 -42.21 16.40
CA VAL A 464 -10.72 -42.73 15.44
C VAL A 464 -10.41 -41.63 14.44
N LEU A 465 -9.12 -41.43 14.15
CA LEU A 465 -8.64 -40.61 13.06
C LEU A 465 -8.03 -41.52 12.01
N VAL A 466 -8.48 -41.35 10.78
CA VAL A 466 -7.96 -42.08 9.63
C VAL A 466 -7.18 -41.16 8.72
N TYR A 467 -6.13 -41.69 8.11
CA TYR A 467 -5.30 -40.95 7.15
C TYR A 467 -4.82 -41.85 6.01
N ALA A 468 -4.41 -41.21 4.91
CA ALA A 468 -3.75 -41.89 3.79
C ALA A 468 -2.56 -41.07 3.30
N TYR A 469 -1.43 -41.74 3.05
CA TYR A 469 -0.28 -41.13 2.38
C TYR A 469 -0.43 -41.18 0.86
N LYS A 470 0.34 -40.32 0.17
CA LYS A 470 0.21 -40.07 -1.27
C LYS A 470 0.19 -41.34 -2.12
N GLU A 471 0.95 -42.36 -1.73
CA GLU A 471 1.07 -43.64 -2.44
C GLU A 471 -0.25 -44.42 -2.49
N TRP A 472 -1.04 -44.36 -1.41
CA TRP A 472 -2.37 -44.98 -1.35
C TRP A 472 -3.45 -44.10 -1.97
N SER A 473 -3.31 -42.77 -1.83
CA SER A 473 -4.28 -41.82 -2.40
C SER A 473 -4.19 -41.67 -3.93
N ALA A 474 -3.14 -42.20 -4.56
CA ALA A 474 -2.95 -42.07 -6.01
C ALA A 474 -4.02 -42.83 -6.81
N THR A 475 -4.66 -43.84 -6.22
CA THR A 475 -5.64 -44.70 -6.90
C THR A 475 -7.01 -44.72 -6.24
N ARG A 476 -7.14 -44.26 -4.99
CA ARG A 476 -8.40 -44.23 -4.23
C ARG A 476 -8.44 -43.02 -3.29
N SER A 477 -9.61 -42.40 -3.15
CA SER A 477 -9.85 -41.35 -2.15
C SER A 477 -9.82 -41.93 -0.72
N LEU A 478 -9.63 -41.07 0.29
CA LEU A 478 -9.69 -41.51 1.69
C LEU A 478 -11.07 -42.07 2.04
N SER A 479 -12.13 -41.50 1.46
CA SER A 479 -13.51 -41.97 1.66
C SER A 479 -13.70 -43.42 1.18
N GLU A 480 -13.20 -43.74 -0.02
CA GLU A 480 -13.27 -45.10 -0.58
C GLU A 480 -12.48 -46.10 0.27
N LEU A 481 -11.24 -45.75 0.66
CA LEU A 481 -10.42 -46.61 1.52
C LEU A 481 -11.08 -46.85 2.88
N THR A 482 -11.66 -45.81 3.48
CA THR A 482 -12.34 -45.89 4.77
C THR A 482 -13.58 -46.78 4.68
N SER A 483 -14.40 -46.59 3.64
CA SER A 483 -15.61 -47.39 3.42
C SER A 483 -15.29 -48.86 3.19
N GLN A 484 -14.29 -49.18 2.36
CA GLN A 484 -13.87 -50.57 2.13
C GLN A 484 -13.29 -51.23 3.38
N ALA A 485 -12.70 -50.43 4.27
CA ALA A 485 -12.17 -50.90 5.54
C ALA A 485 -13.27 -51.17 6.60
N GLY A 486 -14.54 -50.90 6.28
CA GLY A 486 -15.68 -51.04 7.21
C GLY A 486 -15.73 -49.92 8.26
N LEU A 487 -15.28 -48.72 7.89
CA LEU A 487 -15.29 -47.52 8.71
C LEU A 487 -16.16 -46.44 8.06
N MET A 488 -16.64 -45.48 8.84
CA MET A 488 -17.45 -44.36 8.35
C MET A 488 -16.82 -43.02 8.74
N LEU A 489 -16.63 -42.13 7.76
CA LEU A 489 -16.10 -40.79 8.01
C LEU A 489 -17.08 -39.93 8.81
N VAL A 490 -16.54 -39.15 9.74
CA VAL A 490 -17.28 -38.15 10.52
C VAL A 490 -16.81 -36.76 10.08
N GLY A 491 -17.63 -36.09 9.28
CA GLY A 491 -17.34 -34.78 8.70
C GLY A 491 -16.56 -34.86 7.38
N GLU A 492 -16.15 -33.70 6.87
CA GLU A 492 -15.39 -33.59 5.61
C GLU A 492 -13.92 -33.97 5.81
N ALA A 493 -13.36 -34.71 4.86
CA ALA A 493 -11.94 -35.02 4.85
C ALA A 493 -11.11 -33.78 4.52
N HIS A 494 -10.10 -33.48 5.34
CA HIS A 494 -9.20 -32.36 5.09
C HIS A 494 -8.24 -32.69 3.94
N GLY A 495 -8.56 -32.13 2.76
CA GLY A 495 -7.76 -32.30 1.55
C GLY A 495 -7.66 -33.76 1.10
N ASP A 496 -8.69 -34.56 1.37
CA ASP A 496 -8.79 -35.99 1.04
C ASP A 496 -7.65 -36.87 1.60
N ARG A 497 -7.02 -36.44 2.71
CA ARG A 497 -5.87 -37.14 3.31
C ARG A 497 -6.03 -37.53 4.76
N VAL A 498 -6.91 -36.85 5.48
CA VAL A 498 -7.17 -37.13 6.90
C VAL A 498 -8.60 -36.77 7.27
N ALA A 499 -9.22 -37.58 8.13
CA ALA A 499 -10.56 -37.35 8.64
C ALA A 499 -10.76 -38.07 9.99
N LEU A 500 -11.81 -37.69 10.73
CA LEU A 500 -12.31 -38.52 11.82
C LEU A 500 -13.18 -39.64 11.26
N ALA A 501 -13.24 -40.76 11.96
CA ALA A 501 -14.04 -41.91 11.58
C ALA A 501 -14.68 -42.58 12.79
N THR A 502 -15.71 -43.38 12.52
CA THR A 502 -16.39 -44.23 13.48
C THR A 502 -16.51 -45.65 12.94
N VAL A 503 -16.65 -46.61 13.86
CA VAL A 503 -16.91 -48.01 13.53
C VAL A 503 -18.42 -48.26 13.66
N PRO A 504 -19.16 -48.59 12.58
CA PRO A 504 -20.61 -48.78 12.62
C PRO A 504 -21.00 -49.91 13.59
N THR A 505 -22.15 -49.79 14.28
CA THR A 505 -22.58 -50.76 15.32
C THR A 505 -23.21 -52.03 14.75
N ASN A 506 -23.76 -51.99 13.54
CA ASN A 506 -24.36 -53.15 12.86
C ASN A 506 -23.64 -53.43 11.54
N PRO A 507 -23.17 -54.66 11.27
CA PRO A 507 -22.61 -55.04 9.97
C PRO A 507 -23.62 -54.89 8.82
N THR A 508 -24.92 -54.96 9.13
CA THR A 508 -26.02 -54.87 8.16
C THR A 508 -26.45 -53.45 7.82
N GLU A 509 -25.85 -52.41 8.42
CA GLU A 509 -25.95 -51.04 7.90
C GLU A 509 -24.95 -50.76 6.78
N GLU A 510 -24.07 -51.72 6.44
CA GLU A 510 -23.21 -51.61 5.28
C GLU A 510 -24.03 -51.65 3.98
N ILE A 511 -23.83 -50.60 3.18
CA ILE A 511 -24.31 -50.40 1.81
C ILE A 511 -25.77 -49.93 1.69
N ARG A 512 -26.07 -48.74 2.22
CA ARG A 512 -26.86 -47.78 1.44
C ARG A 512 -25.90 -46.79 0.82
N ASN A 513 -25.71 -46.87 -0.50
CA ASN A 513 -25.08 -45.82 -1.29
C ASN A 513 -25.82 -44.49 -0.98
N PRO A 514 -25.18 -43.31 -0.91
CA PRO A 514 -25.87 -42.02 -0.71
C PRO A 514 -27.02 -41.74 -1.71
N SER A 515 -27.16 -42.54 -2.78
CA SER A 515 -28.28 -42.51 -3.73
C SER A 515 -29.53 -43.33 -3.33
N GLY A 516 -29.50 -44.16 -2.28
CA GLY A 516 -30.67 -44.87 -1.76
C GLY A 516 -31.16 -46.09 -2.55
N GLU A 517 -30.42 -46.55 -3.57
CA GLU A 517 -30.82 -47.74 -4.36
C GLU A 517 -30.31 -49.06 -3.76
N ILE A 518 -31.23 -49.99 -3.53
CA ILE A 518 -30.93 -51.39 -3.16
C ILE A 518 -30.68 -52.15 -4.47
N ARG A 519 -29.44 -52.63 -4.70
CA ARG A 519 -29.18 -53.56 -5.82
C ARG A 519 -29.67 -54.96 -5.47
N ASN A 520 -30.54 -55.50 -6.32
CA ASN A 520 -31.06 -56.87 -6.21
C ASN A 520 -30.00 -57.90 -6.70
N PRO A 521 -29.82 -59.06 -6.05
CA PRO A 521 -28.72 -59.99 -6.37
C PRO A 521 -28.91 -60.87 -7.62
N THR A 522 -29.85 -60.57 -8.52
CA THR A 522 -30.32 -61.53 -9.57
C THR A 522 -29.98 -61.15 -11.02
N GLU A 523 -29.07 -60.21 -11.28
CA GLU A 523 -28.73 -59.77 -12.65
C GLU A 523 -27.32 -60.16 -13.12
N GLU A 524 -26.79 -61.31 -12.67
CA GLU A 524 -25.49 -61.85 -13.14
C GLU A 524 -25.60 -63.13 -13.99
N ALA A 525 -26.72 -63.30 -14.69
CA ALA A 525 -26.89 -64.42 -15.62
C ALA A 525 -27.57 -64.01 -16.92
N ARG A 526 -26.91 -63.12 -17.68
CA ARG A 526 -27.14 -62.88 -19.12
C ARG A 526 -26.10 -61.87 -19.59
N ASP A 527 -24.90 -62.35 -19.87
CA ASP A 527 -24.10 -61.89 -21.01
C ASP A 527 -22.89 -62.83 -21.15
N GLY A 528 -23.09 -63.81 -22.01
CA GLY A 528 -22.13 -64.82 -22.41
C GLY A 528 -22.60 -65.41 -23.74
N ALA A 529 -22.33 -64.66 -24.81
CA ALA A 529 -22.32 -65.11 -26.21
C ALA A 529 -21.24 -64.34 -26.95
#